data_AF-A0A7S3ACJ7-F1
#
_entry.id   AF-A0A7S3ACJ7-F1
#
_cell.length_a   1.000
_cell.length_b   1.000
_cell.length_c   1.000
_cell.angle_alpha   90.00
_cell.angle_beta   90.00
_cell.angle_gamma   90.00
#
_symmetry.space_group_name_H-M   'P 1'
#
loop_
_entity.id
_entity.type
_entity.pdbx_description
1 polymer ?
#
loop_
_entity_poly.entity_id
_entity_poly.type
_entity_poly.pdbx_seq_one_letter_code
_entity_poly.pdbx_strand_id
1 'polypeptide(L)'
;GEAGREESRGGGKSAKSATKRPREEEAADAADAAAVKMPSKAQLRAAIDVALDHLPGNSSFRVVLDELSSSLGTDVRPQKVQVRELLLSSLRQRAEAAA
;
A
#
# COMPACT_ATOMS: atom_id res chain seq x y z
N GLY A 1 -6.71 -61.96 -23.25
CA GLY A 1 -5.36 -61.39 -23.53
C GLY A 1 -5.52 -60.46 -24.71
N GLU A 2 -4.83 -59.35 -24.84
CA GLU A 2 -3.54 -59.00 -24.25
C GLU A 2 -3.39 -57.46 -24.31
N ALA A 3 -2.60 -56.93 -23.38
CA ALA A 3 -2.36 -55.50 -23.20
C ALA A 3 -1.30 -54.99 -24.20
N GLY A 4 -1.34 -53.70 -24.50
CA GLY A 4 -0.26 -53.00 -25.21
C GLY A 4 -0.21 -51.53 -24.82
N ARG A 5 0.58 -51.23 -23.78
CA ARG A 5 1.04 -49.88 -23.44
C ARG A 5 2.00 -49.41 -24.53
N GLU A 6 1.89 -48.15 -24.96
CA GLU A 6 3.03 -47.41 -25.47
C GLU A 6 3.17 -46.08 -24.73
N GLU A 7 4.40 -45.86 -24.27
CA GLU A 7 4.88 -44.75 -23.49
C GLU A 7 5.44 -43.64 -24.40
N SER A 8 5.21 -42.39 -23.98
CA SER A 8 6.21 -41.32 -23.86
C SER A 8 7.10 -40.93 -25.07
N ARG A 9 7.11 -39.63 -25.42
CA ARG A 9 8.17 -38.63 -25.08
C ARG A 9 8.22 -37.44 -26.07
N GLY A 10 8.47 -36.26 -25.50
CA GLY A 10 9.20 -35.13 -26.12
C GLY A 10 8.33 -34.21 -27.01
N GLY A 11 8.26 -32.90 -26.83
CA GLY A 11 9.19 -31.95 -26.22
C GLY A 11 9.79 -31.06 -27.30
N GLY A 12 9.44 -29.77 -27.32
CA GLY A 12 10.29 -28.74 -27.95
C GLY A 12 9.61 -27.59 -28.70
N LYS A 13 9.65 -26.42 -28.04
CA LYS A 13 10.05 -25.10 -28.59
C LYS A 13 9.24 -24.42 -29.71
N SER A 14 8.65 -23.27 -29.36
CA SER A 14 8.82 -21.95 -30.03
C SER A 14 8.20 -20.88 -29.12
N ALA A 15 8.99 -20.14 -28.34
CA ALA A 15 9.68 -18.90 -28.70
C ALA A 15 8.76 -17.67 -28.86
N LYS A 16 8.72 -16.89 -27.77
CA LYS A 16 9.03 -15.45 -27.72
C LYS A 16 8.19 -14.52 -28.59
N SER A 17 7.18 -13.91 -27.98
CA SER A 17 6.77 -12.53 -28.28
C SER A 17 6.93 -11.70 -27.02
N ALA A 18 8.04 -10.98 -26.95
CA ALA A 18 8.23 -9.87 -26.03
C ALA A 18 7.46 -8.67 -26.57
N THR A 19 6.62 -8.04 -25.76
CA THR A 19 6.28 -6.61 -25.91
C THR A 19 5.70 -6.06 -24.61
N LYS A 20 6.48 -5.14 -24.04
CA LYS A 20 6.15 -4.00 -23.17
C LYS A 20 5.17 -4.19 -22.01
N ARG A 21 5.74 -4.07 -20.80
CA ARG A 21 5.09 -3.43 -19.64
C ARG A 21 4.60 -2.02 -20.02
N PRO A 22 3.36 -1.65 -19.65
CA PRO A 22 3.09 -0.39 -18.96
C PRO A 22 2.85 -0.75 -17.49
N ARG A 23 3.67 -0.24 -16.56
CA ARG A 23 3.53 1.08 -15.92
C ARG A 23 2.36 1.06 -14.92
N GLU A 24 2.74 1.24 -13.65
CA GLU A 24 1.95 1.82 -12.55
C GLU A 24 0.44 1.87 -12.78
N GLU A 25 -0.31 0.99 -12.11
CA GLU A 25 -1.52 1.47 -11.45
C GLU A 25 -1.80 0.57 -10.25
N GLU A 26 -1.58 1.20 -9.10
CA GLU A 26 -2.14 0.95 -7.78
C GLU A 26 -3.54 0.31 -7.84
N ALA A 27 -3.59 -1.02 -7.75
CA ALA A 27 -4.82 -1.76 -7.48
C ALA A 27 -4.47 -3.02 -6.70
N ALA A 28 -4.13 -2.85 -5.42
CA ALA A 28 -4.34 -3.90 -4.41
C ALA A 28 -5.70 -3.60 -3.77
N ASP A 29 -6.76 -4.00 -4.45
CA ASP A 29 -7.44 -5.29 -4.23
C ASP A 29 -8.24 -5.26 -2.92
N ALA A 30 -9.55 -5.19 -3.14
CA ALA A 30 -10.58 -5.18 -2.14
C ALA A 30 -10.66 -6.54 -1.43
N ALA A 31 -10.28 -6.59 -0.16
CA ALA A 31 -10.70 -7.65 0.75
C ALA A 31 -10.53 -7.23 2.23
N ASP A 32 -11.58 -6.68 2.84
CA ASP A 32 -12.14 -7.23 4.10
C ASP A 32 -13.40 -6.47 4.52
N ALA A 33 -14.55 -7.12 4.38
CA ALA A 33 -15.74 -6.76 5.12
C ALA A 33 -15.65 -7.42 6.52
N ALA A 34 -15.80 -6.60 7.56
CA ALA A 34 -16.19 -6.96 8.92
C ALA A 34 -15.15 -7.55 9.91
N ALA A 35 -13.88 -7.17 9.79
CA ALA A 35 -13.04 -6.95 10.97
C ALA A 35 -12.72 -5.46 11.03
N VAL A 36 -12.89 -4.81 12.19
CA VAL A 36 -12.36 -3.45 12.41
C VAL A 36 -10.83 -3.58 12.39
N LYS A 37 -10.25 -3.65 11.19
CA LYS A 37 -8.81 -3.74 10.98
C LYS A 37 -8.27 -2.36 11.30
N MET A 38 -7.64 -2.27 12.47
CA MET A 38 -6.83 -1.10 12.78
C MET A 38 -5.73 -0.98 11.74
N PRO A 39 -5.45 0.23 11.24
CA PRO A 39 -4.40 0.41 10.26
C PRO A 39 -3.06 0.07 10.91
N SER A 40 -2.23 -0.63 10.14
CA SER A 40 -0.86 -0.94 10.54
C SER A 40 -0.01 0.33 10.56
N LYS A 41 1.12 0.29 11.28
CA LYS A 41 2.09 1.40 11.31
C LYS A 41 2.55 1.81 9.89
N ALA A 42 2.67 0.86 8.97
CA ALA A 42 3.04 1.12 7.58
C ALA A 42 1.93 1.85 6.82
N GLN A 43 0.67 1.44 6.98
CA GLN A 43 -0.48 2.13 6.38
C GLN A 43 -0.63 3.55 6.92
N LEU A 44 -0.50 3.75 8.23
CA LEU A 44 -0.49 5.08 8.83
C LEU A 44 0.61 5.95 8.24
N ARG A 45 1.82 5.39 8.07
CA ARG A 45 2.95 6.14 7.53
C ARG A 45 2.70 6.57 6.08
N ALA A 46 2.26 5.66 5.23
CA ALA A 46 1.92 5.97 3.85
C ALA A 46 0.82 7.05 3.77
N ALA A 47 -0.25 6.91 4.57
CA ALA A 47 -1.33 7.88 4.61
C ALA A 47 -0.87 9.24 5.16
N ILE A 48 0.05 9.28 6.12
CA ILE A 48 0.66 10.53 6.61
C ILE A 48 1.49 11.20 5.52
N ASP A 49 2.26 10.43 4.76
CA ASP A 49 3.08 10.98 3.68
C ASP A 49 2.20 11.58 2.57
N VAL A 50 1.07 10.95 2.24
CA VAL A 50 0.06 11.51 1.33
C VAL A 50 -0.60 12.75 1.94
N ALA A 51 -1.02 12.68 3.21
CA ALA A 51 -1.66 13.80 3.89
C ALA A 51 -0.75 15.03 3.95
N LEU A 52 0.56 14.86 4.19
CA LEU A 52 1.54 15.96 4.21
C LEU A 52 1.79 16.60 2.84
N ASP A 53 1.47 15.91 1.74
CA ASP A 53 1.57 16.47 0.39
C ASP A 53 0.38 17.39 0.06
N HIS A 54 -0.81 17.03 0.53
CA HIS A 54 -2.05 17.77 0.25
C HIS A 54 -2.43 18.77 1.33
N LEU A 55 -2.07 18.53 2.59
CA LEU A 55 -2.44 19.40 3.69
C LEU A 55 -1.50 20.60 3.78
N PRO A 56 -2.03 21.81 3.97
CA PRO A 56 -1.21 22.98 4.23
C PRO A 56 -0.40 22.77 5.51
N GLY A 57 0.85 23.26 5.55
CA GLY A 57 1.79 23.05 6.67
C GLY A 57 1.33 23.58 8.03
N ASN A 58 0.25 24.35 8.08
CA ASN A 58 -0.39 24.82 9.32
C ASN A 58 -1.65 24.01 9.70
N SER A 59 -1.82 22.81 9.14
CA SER A 59 -2.98 21.98 9.43
C SER A 59 -2.95 21.49 10.88
N SER A 60 -4.09 21.63 11.56
CA SER A 60 -4.22 21.14 12.92
C SER A 60 -4.12 19.62 12.96
N PHE A 61 -3.55 19.07 14.03
CA PHE A 61 -3.44 17.61 14.21
C PHE A 61 -4.79 16.89 14.12
N ARG A 62 -5.87 17.55 14.52
CA ARG A 62 -7.24 17.03 14.36
C ARG A 62 -7.65 16.86 12.90
N VAL A 63 -7.27 17.81 12.03
CA VAL A 63 -7.54 17.74 10.58
C VAL A 63 -6.75 16.60 9.95
N VAL A 64 -5.49 16.44 10.35
CA VAL A 64 -4.65 15.30 9.92
C VAL A 64 -5.31 13.97 10.30
N LEU A 65 -5.78 13.82 11.53
CA LEU A 65 -6.47 12.59 11.95
C LEU A 65 -7.75 12.32 11.15
N ASP A 66 -8.52 13.37 10.82
CA ASP A 66 -9.75 13.26 10.04
C ASP A 66 -9.46 12.79 8.61
N GLU A 67 -8.48 13.41 7.95
CA GLU A 67 -8.01 13.01 6.62
C GLU A 67 -7.47 11.58 6.60
N LEU A 68 -6.67 11.19 7.60
CA LEU A 68 -6.16 9.82 7.73
C LEU A 68 -7.30 8.82 7.91
N SER A 69 -8.31 9.18 8.71
CA SER A 69 -9.49 8.33 8.90
C SER A 69 -10.33 8.19 7.64
N SER A 70 -10.47 9.28 6.88
CA SER A 70 -11.14 9.29 5.58
C SER A 70 -10.38 8.42 4.57
N SER A 71 -9.07 8.63 4.44
CA SER A 71 -8.20 7.93 3.49
C SER A 71 -8.10 6.42 3.78
N LEU A 72 -8.01 6.04 5.05
CA LEU A 72 -7.89 4.63 5.46
C LEU A 72 -9.26 3.96 5.67
N GLY A 73 -10.37 4.71 5.59
CA GLY A 73 -11.71 4.20 5.84
C GLY A 73 -11.92 3.66 7.28
N THR A 74 -11.11 4.10 8.24
CA THR A 74 -11.07 3.55 9.61
C THR A 74 -10.71 4.62 10.64
N ASP A 75 -11.19 4.47 11.87
CA ASP A 75 -10.92 5.44 12.93
C ASP A 75 -9.47 5.33 13.43
N VAL A 76 -8.65 6.37 13.21
CA VAL A 76 -7.24 6.42 13.64
C VAL A 76 -7.04 7.16 14.97
N ARG A 77 -8.11 7.73 15.55
CA ARG A 77 -8.05 8.40 16.86
C ARG A 77 -7.55 7.50 18.00
N PRO A 78 -7.86 6.18 18.07
CA PRO A 78 -7.24 5.32 19.08
C PRO A 78 -5.71 5.23 18.94
N GLN A 79 -5.17 5.50 17.75
CA GLN A 79 -3.74 5.49 17.45
C GLN A 79 -3.12 6.90 17.44
N LYS A 80 -3.79 7.93 18.01
CA LYS A 80 -3.34 9.34 18.00
C LYS A 80 -1.87 9.55 18.39
N VAL A 81 -1.37 8.79 19.38
CA VAL A 81 0.02 8.92 19.84
C VAL A 81 0.98 8.42 18.76
N GLN A 82 0.67 7.28 18.16
CA GLN A 82 1.47 6.70 17.08
C GLN A 82 1.45 7.58 15.83
N VAL A 83 0.29 8.12 15.46
CA VAL A 83 0.16 9.08 14.34
C VAL A 83 1.01 10.31 14.58
N ARG A 84 1.00 10.88 15.80
CA ARG A 84 1.80 12.05 16.14
C ARG A 84 3.30 11.79 16.00
N GLU A 85 3.80 10.67 16.51
CA GLU A 85 5.21 10.28 16.40
C GLU A 85 5.63 10.10 14.92
N LEU A 86 4.79 9.43 14.13
CA LEU A 86 5.02 9.24 12.70
C LEU A 86 5.01 10.57 11.94
N LEU A 87 4.09 11.48 12.27
CA LEU A 87 3.99 12.80 11.67
C LEU A 87 5.24 13.63 11.95
N LEU A 88 5.71 13.67 13.20
CA LEU A 88 6.93 14.37 13.59
C LEU A 88 8.16 13.80 12.89
N SER A 89 8.27 12.47 12.80
CA SER A 89 9.35 11.81 12.07
C SER A 89 9.33 12.17 10.59
N SER A 90 8.16 12.19 9.95
CA SER A 90 8.01 12.50 8.52
C SER A 90 8.34 13.97 8.24
N LEU A 91 7.87 14.89 9.08
CA LEU A 91 8.19 16.32 8.98
C LEU A 91 9.69 16.59 9.14
N ARG A 92 10.36 15.93 10.09
CA ARG A 92 11.82 16.04 10.25
C ARG A 92 12.57 15.53 9.03
N GLN A 93 12.18 14.38 8.50
CA GLN A 93 12.81 13.81 7.30
C GLN A 93 12.64 14.72 6.08
N ARG A 94 11.46 15.34 5.91
CA ARG A 94 11.25 16.32 4.83
C ARG A 94 12.06 17.59 5.04
N ALA A 95 12.17 18.08 6.28
CA ALA A 95 12.98 19.25 6.59
C ALA A 95 14.48 19.00 6.35
N GLU A 96 14.99 17.81 6.69
CA GLU A 96 16.37 17.41 6.43
C GLU A 96 16.64 17.25 4.92
N ALA A 97 15.68 16.70 4.16
CA ALA A 97 15.81 16.57 2.71
C ALA A 97 15.72 17.91 1.94
N ALA A 98 15.20 18.96 2.59
CA ALA A 98 15.05 20.29 2.00
C ALA A 98 16.21 21.26 2.36
N ALA A 99 17.16 20.83 3.19
CA ALA A 99 18.35 21.58 3.61
C ALA A 99 19.56 21.29 2.73
#